data_AF-A0A850JNT3-F1
#
_entry.id   AF-A0A850JNT3-F1
#
_cell.length_a   1.000
_cell.length_b   1.000
_cell.length_c   1.000
_cell.angle_alpha   90.00
_cell.angle_beta   90.00
_cell.angle_gamma   90.00
#
_symmetry.space_group_name_H-M   'P 1'
#
loop_
_entity.id
_entity.type
_entity.pdbx_description
1 polymer ?
#
loop_
_entity_poly.entity_id
_entity_poly.type
_entity_poly.pdbx_seq_one_letter_code
_entity_poly.pdbx_strand_id
1 'polypeptide(L)'
;MADEGGTERGRAPARVLLHGGPDGWHCVVVDGAGAGTRWSTGGRADPEPPWWRRRLAETAEGLREAVAERLTDTTFRTLGVEAVITWFAVDEPVEWEGLVTLREADPARFPGRVAPFVITLEPGRGALLPDASLLFSTQAADAWATLAAVADRCGTRPPKASLLCGWADHRSVRVGRGALALSTDRGEDGVERLAEICGTRSPGWSGNPEMRFRLDGVDLLDEPADDVVALLRELGHGVVRRGRAVRLADSGLTLYGPDRPGEPERPSEAERFTAVSLQLPAALATLRIPPRTHV
;
A
#
# COMPACT_ATOMS: atom_id res chain seq x y z
N MET A 1 -36.63 45.43 -21.66
CA MET A 1 -36.95 44.57 -20.50
C MET A 1 -37.28 43.20 -21.04
N ALA A 2 -36.29 42.31 -20.99
CA ALA A 2 -36.45 40.90 -21.28
C ALA A 2 -36.06 40.17 -20.00
N ASP A 3 -36.93 39.26 -19.62
CA ASP A 3 -37.03 38.57 -18.34
C ASP A 3 -35.76 37.74 -18.05
N GLU A 4 -35.08 38.05 -16.94
CA GLU A 4 -33.97 37.27 -16.38
C GLU A 4 -34.54 36.01 -15.70
N GLY A 5 -34.77 34.96 -16.49
CA GLY A 5 -35.14 33.64 -15.98
C GLY A 5 -33.92 32.86 -15.50
N GLY A 6 -33.56 33.05 -14.22
CA GLY A 6 -32.57 32.24 -13.51
C GLY A 6 -32.89 30.75 -13.59
N THR A 7 -31.95 29.96 -14.13
CA THR A 7 -31.97 28.50 -14.00
C THR A 7 -30.93 28.07 -12.98
N GLU A 8 -31.24 28.30 -11.70
CA GLU A 8 -30.70 27.49 -10.60
C GLU A 8 -31.22 26.05 -10.75
N ARG A 9 -30.67 25.29 -11.70
CA ARG A 9 -30.77 23.83 -11.68
C ARG A 9 -29.77 23.34 -10.65
N GLY A 10 -30.25 23.10 -9.43
CA GLY A 10 -29.51 22.44 -8.38
C GLY A 10 -28.80 21.20 -8.95
N ARG A 11 -27.47 21.25 -9.02
CA ARG A 11 -26.65 20.11 -9.43
C ARG A 11 -26.90 19.01 -8.41
N ALA A 12 -27.58 17.95 -8.84
CA ALA A 12 -27.62 16.71 -8.07
C ALA A 12 -26.17 16.28 -7.77
N PRO A 13 -25.87 15.82 -6.55
CA PRO A 13 -24.53 15.39 -6.19
C PRO A 13 -24.07 14.27 -7.13
N ALA A 14 -22.80 14.28 -7.51
CA ALA A 14 -22.25 13.23 -8.37
C ALA A 14 -22.40 11.87 -7.67
N ARG A 15 -22.85 10.87 -8.44
CA ARG A 15 -23.09 9.50 -7.96
C ARG A 15 -22.10 8.55 -8.62
N VAL A 16 -21.63 7.56 -7.86
CA VAL A 16 -20.81 6.46 -8.37
C VAL A 16 -21.56 5.15 -8.15
N LEU A 17 -21.73 4.38 -9.21
CA LEU A 17 -22.29 3.03 -9.15
C LEU A 17 -21.16 2.03 -9.35
N LEU A 18 -21.08 1.03 -8.46
CA LEU A 18 -20.17 -0.09 -8.59
C LEU A 18 -21.00 -1.37 -8.67
N HIS A 19 -20.98 -2.03 -9.82
CA HIS A 19 -21.81 -3.19 -10.13
C HIS A 19 -20.97 -4.39 -10.57
N GLY A 20 -21.16 -5.53 -9.94
CA GLY A 20 -20.59 -6.82 -10.33
C GLY A 20 -21.58 -7.61 -11.19
N GLY A 21 -21.20 -7.90 -12.43
CA GLY A 21 -21.97 -8.73 -13.36
C GLY A 21 -21.17 -9.92 -13.91
N PRO A 22 -21.76 -10.71 -14.82
CA PRO A 22 -21.07 -11.84 -15.48
C PRO A 22 -19.80 -11.42 -16.25
N ASP A 23 -19.75 -10.17 -16.69
CA ASP A 23 -18.64 -9.56 -17.42
C ASP A 23 -17.58 -8.92 -16.49
N GLY A 24 -17.77 -9.00 -15.18
CA GLY A 24 -16.88 -8.46 -14.15
C GLY A 24 -17.45 -7.26 -13.41
N TRP A 25 -16.60 -6.55 -12.69
CA TRP A 25 -16.96 -5.33 -11.98
C TRP A 25 -16.90 -4.11 -12.90
N HIS A 26 -17.95 -3.29 -12.85
CA HIS A 26 -18.06 -2.04 -13.59
C HIS A 26 -18.25 -0.90 -12.60
N CYS A 27 -17.40 0.11 -12.70
CA CYS A 27 -17.63 1.39 -12.04
C CYS A 27 -18.25 2.33 -13.06
N VAL A 28 -19.36 2.99 -12.75
CA VAL A 28 -19.94 4.08 -13.53
C VAL A 28 -20.06 5.27 -12.59
N VAL A 29 -19.18 6.25 -12.73
CA VAL A 29 -19.54 7.60 -12.30
C VAL A 29 -20.67 8.01 -13.23
N VAL A 30 -21.74 8.57 -12.70
CA VAL A 30 -22.57 9.47 -13.51
C VAL A 30 -21.73 10.76 -13.64
N ASP A 31 -20.49 10.73 -14.18
CA ASP A 31 -20.09 10.69 -15.61
C ASP A 31 -18.70 10.01 -15.89
N GLY A 32 -18.61 8.68 -16.09
CA GLY A 32 -17.42 7.94 -16.61
C GLY A 32 -17.05 6.60 -15.91
N ALA A 33 -16.57 5.59 -16.67
CA ALA A 33 -16.48 4.18 -16.22
C ALA A 33 -15.08 3.50 -16.19
N GLY A 34 -14.91 2.47 -15.37
CA GLY A 34 -13.68 1.64 -15.22
C GLY A 34 -13.95 0.11 -15.16
N ALA A 35 -12.93 -0.70 -15.52
CA ALA A 35 -13.02 -2.14 -15.80
C ALA A 35 -12.58 -3.08 -14.65
N GLY A 36 -13.18 -4.29 -14.58
CA GLY A 36 -12.99 -5.29 -13.53
C GLY A 36 -12.48 -6.67 -14.00
N THR A 37 -12.44 -7.62 -13.06
CA THR A 37 -11.86 -8.98 -13.22
C THR A 37 -12.94 -10.02 -13.56
N ARG A 38 -12.59 -11.02 -14.39
CA ARG A 38 -13.47 -12.05 -14.98
C ARG A 38 -13.45 -13.37 -14.21
N TRP A 39 -14.61 -14.03 -14.12
CA TRP A 39 -14.73 -15.48 -13.91
C TRP A 39 -15.56 -16.08 -15.04
N SER A 40 -15.05 -17.11 -15.73
CA SER A 40 -15.83 -17.87 -16.71
C SER A 40 -16.22 -19.22 -16.13
N THR A 41 -17.48 -19.38 -15.73
CA THR A 41 -18.06 -20.72 -15.61
C THR A 41 -18.38 -21.21 -17.01
N GLY A 42 -17.55 -22.11 -17.54
CA GLY A 42 -17.96 -22.91 -18.69
C GLY A 42 -19.22 -23.72 -18.34
N GLY A 43 -20.39 -23.23 -18.74
CA GLY A 43 -21.59 -24.02 -19.04
C GLY A 43 -22.23 -24.91 -17.94
N ARG A 44 -21.78 -24.88 -16.68
CA ARG A 44 -22.37 -25.73 -15.62
C ARG A 44 -22.81 -24.89 -14.42
N ALA A 45 -24.07 -25.08 -14.03
CA ALA A 45 -24.69 -24.52 -12.83
C ALA A 45 -24.15 -25.20 -11.57
N ASP A 46 -22.84 -25.11 -11.35
CA ASP A 46 -22.23 -25.56 -10.10
C ASP A 46 -22.47 -24.49 -9.02
N PRO A 47 -22.82 -24.88 -7.78
CA PRO A 47 -23.03 -23.92 -6.71
C PRO A 47 -21.74 -23.14 -6.43
N GLU A 48 -21.89 -21.85 -6.11
CA GLU A 48 -20.76 -20.98 -5.78
C GLU A 48 -19.93 -21.59 -4.64
N PRO A 49 -18.60 -21.68 -4.77
CA PRO A 49 -17.77 -22.16 -3.68
C PRO A 49 -17.91 -21.29 -2.42
N PRO A 50 -17.82 -21.84 -1.20
CA PRO A 50 -17.98 -21.07 0.05
C PRO A 50 -17.02 -19.88 0.20
N TRP A 51 -15.85 -19.93 -0.44
CA TRP A 51 -14.86 -18.85 -0.44
C TRP A 51 -15.17 -17.72 -1.42
N TRP A 52 -16.11 -17.92 -2.35
CA TRP A 52 -16.43 -17.00 -3.43
C TRP A 52 -17.00 -15.67 -2.91
N ARG A 53 -18.00 -15.72 -2.02
CA ARG A 53 -18.59 -14.51 -1.42
C ARG A 53 -17.56 -13.65 -0.68
N ARG A 54 -16.66 -14.29 0.09
CA ARG A 54 -15.56 -13.59 0.77
C ARG A 54 -14.65 -12.89 -0.24
N ARG A 55 -14.27 -13.60 -1.32
CA ARG A 55 -13.42 -13.04 -2.37
C ARG A 55 -14.09 -11.88 -3.09
N LEU A 56 -15.40 -11.96 -3.36
CA LEU A 56 -16.18 -10.88 -3.93
C LEU A 56 -16.24 -9.66 -3.02
N ALA A 57 -16.48 -9.86 -1.72
CA ALA A 57 -16.49 -8.78 -0.73
C ALA A 57 -15.12 -8.08 -0.64
N GLU A 58 -14.03 -8.85 -0.58
CA GLU A 58 -12.65 -8.33 -0.61
C GLU A 58 -12.38 -7.53 -1.89
N THR A 59 -12.83 -8.03 -3.04
CA THR A 59 -12.67 -7.36 -4.34
C THR A 59 -13.47 -6.06 -4.40
N ALA A 60 -14.73 -6.09 -3.94
CA ALA A 60 -15.60 -4.92 -3.88
C ALA A 60 -15.02 -3.84 -2.96
N GLU A 61 -14.48 -4.23 -1.80
CA GLU A 61 -13.79 -3.32 -0.89
C GLU A 61 -12.58 -2.66 -1.57
N GLY A 62 -11.70 -3.46 -2.19
CA GLY A 62 -10.53 -2.92 -2.90
C GLY A 62 -10.89 -1.99 -4.05
N LEU A 63 -11.97 -2.29 -4.78
CA LEU A 63 -12.47 -1.42 -5.84
C LEU A 63 -13.02 -0.09 -5.31
N ARG A 64 -13.82 -0.12 -4.22
CA ARG A 64 -14.32 1.11 -3.59
C ARG A 64 -13.18 2.00 -3.11
N GLU A 65 -12.12 1.42 -2.54
CA GLU A 65 -10.93 2.16 -2.14
C GLU A 65 -10.20 2.78 -3.34
N ALA A 66 -9.96 2.00 -4.40
CA ALA A 66 -9.29 2.50 -5.61
C ALA A 66 -10.08 3.62 -6.31
N VAL A 67 -11.41 3.52 -6.33
CA VAL A 67 -12.30 4.56 -6.88
C VAL A 67 -12.22 5.83 -6.04
N ALA A 68 -12.31 5.72 -4.72
CA ALA A 68 -12.18 6.87 -3.82
C ALA A 68 -10.85 7.59 -4.01
N GLU A 69 -9.75 6.84 -4.12
CA GLU A 69 -8.40 7.37 -4.34
C GLU A 69 -8.26 8.12 -5.67
N ARG A 70 -8.70 7.48 -6.77
CA ARG A 70 -8.65 8.08 -8.11
C ARG A 70 -9.51 9.34 -8.22
N LEU A 71 -10.72 9.28 -7.67
CA LEU A 71 -11.63 10.42 -7.69
C LEU A 71 -11.03 11.58 -6.90
N THR A 72 -10.60 11.36 -5.66
CA THR A 72 -10.03 12.45 -4.84
C THR A 72 -8.77 13.03 -5.45
N ASP A 73 -7.94 12.24 -6.15
CA ASP A 73 -6.73 12.74 -6.82
C ASP A 73 -7.04 13.60 -8.03
N THR A 74 -8.03 13.18 -8.80
CA THR A 74 -8.49 13.93 -9.97
C THR A 74 -9.12 15.23 -9.52
N THR A 75 -10.02 15.19 -8.52
CA THR A 75 -10.64 16.36 -7.91
C THR A 75 -9.60 17.32 -7.33
N PHE A 76 -8.61 16.82 -6.59
CA PHE A 76 -7.55 17.67 -6.03
C PHE A 76 -6.73 18.34 -7.13
N ARG A 77 -6.31 17.59 -8.15
CA ARG A 77 -5.53 18.13 -9.27
C ARG A 77 -6.27 19.22 -10.04
N THR A 78 -7.58 19.05 -10.21
CA THR A 78 -8.41 19.97 -11.02
C THR A 78 -8.95 21.15 -10.21
N LEU A 79 -9.32 20.93 -8.95
CA LEU A 79 -10.11 21.88 -8.16
C LEU A 79 -9.44 22.29 -6.83
N GLY A 80 -8.33 21.65 -6.44
CA GLY A 80 -7.64 21.94 -5.17
C GLY A 80 -8.42 21.50 -3.92
N VAL A 81 -9.47 20.69 -4.08
CA VAL A 81 -10.32 20.15 -3.00
C VAL A 81 -10.37 18.62 -3.08
N GLU A 82 -10.75 17.95 -2.00
CA GLU A 82 -10.86 16.49 -1.98
C GLU A 82 -12.29 16.01 -2.18
N ALA A 83 -12.44 14.84 -2.79
CA ALA A 83 -13.71 14.15 -2.93
C ALA A 83 -13.81 13.04 -1.88
N VAL A 84 -14.95 12.96 -1.20
CA VAL A 84 -15.29 11.89 -0.27
C VAL A 84 -16.51 11.16 -0.78
N ILE A 85 -16.44 9.83 -0.82
CA ILE A 85 -17.55 8.97 -1.25
C ILE A 85 -18.16 8.31 -0.01
N THR A 86 -19.44 8.56 0.22
CA THR A 86 -20.24 7.79 1.18
C THR A 86 -20.92 6.65 0.45
N TRP A 87 -20.55 5.41 0.75
CA TRP A 87 -21.05 4.22 0.08
C TRP A 87 -22.27 3.62 0.79
N PHE A 88 -23.24 3.18 0.00
CA PHE A 88 -24.48 2.52 0.41
C PHE A 88 -24.57 1.18 -0.34
N ALA A 89 -24.80 0.09 0.39
CA ALA A 89 -25.04 -1.21 -0.22
C ALA A 89 -26.45 -1.22 -0.83
N VAL A 90 -26.54 -1.56 -2.11
CA VAL A 90 -27.82 -1.77 -2.81
C VAL A 90 -28.12 -3.28 -2.83
N ASP A 91 -27.12 -4.09 -3.18
CA ASP A 91 -27.15 -5.56 -3.12
C ASP A 91 -25.76 -6.10 -2.73
N GLU A 92 -25.58 -6.57 -1.50
CA GLU A 92 -24.27 -7.01 -1.03
C GLU A 92 -23.96 -8.46 -1.46
N PRO A 93 -22.76 -8.76 -2.01
CA PRO A 93 -21.58 -7.90 -2.13
C PRO A 93 -21.43 -7.17 -3.46
N VAL A 94 -22.39 -7.28 -4.39
CA VAL A 94 -22.24 -7.02 -5.83
C VAL A 94 -22.65 -5.63 -6.32
N GLU A 95 -23.47 -4.87 -5.58
CA GLU A 95 -23.99 -3.58 -6.01
C GLU A 95 -23.93 -2.54 -4.89
N TRP A 96 -23.28 -1.41 -5.21
CA TRP A 96 -23.07 -0.30 -4.28
C TRP A 96 -23.28 1.04 -4.98
N GLU A 97 -23.87 1.98 -4.24
CA GLU A 97 -24.03 3.36 -4.65
C GLU A 97 -23.20 4.29 -3.76
N GLY A 98 -22.46 5.21 -4.36
CA GLY A 98 -21.62 6.19 -3.68
C GLY A 98 -22.11 7.61 -3.91
N LEU A 99 -22.37 8.34 -2.82
CA LEU A 99 -22.64 9.78 -2.85
C LEU A 99 -21.32 10.56 -2.71
N VAL A 100 -21.00 11.40 -3.69
CA VAL A 100 -19.77 12.21 -3.68
C VAL A 100 -20.04 13.56 -3.02
N THR A 101 -19.20 13.90 -2.05
CA THR A 101 -19.15 15.22 -1.41
C THR A 101 -17.75 15.81 -1.55
N LEU A 102 -17.65 17.13 -1.49
CA LEU A 102 -16.36 17.85 -1.53
C LEU A 102 -16.00 18.33 -0.14
N ARG A 103 -14.70 18.32 0.17
CA ARG A 103 -14.15 18.89 1.40
C ARG A 103 -12.85 19.63 1.10
N GLU A 104 -12.42 20.47 2.05
CA GLU A 104 -11.09 21.08 1.99
C GLU A 104 -10.01 20.01 1.84
N ALA A 105 -8.97 20.34 1.07
CA ALA A 105 -7.88 19.42 0.86
C ALA A 105 -7.12 19.15 2.15
N ASP A 106 -6.75 17.89 2.37
CA ASP A 106 -5.92 17.50 3.49
C ASP A 106 -4.60 18.32 3.49
N PRO A 107 -4.21 18.95 4.62
CA PRO A 107 -2.95 19.67 4.71
C PRO A 107 -1.73 18.87 4.23
N ALA A 108 -1.73 17.54 4.38
CA ALA A 108 -0.64 16.68 3.91
C ALA A 108 -0.47 16.66 2.39
N ARG A 109 -1.48 17.12 1.62
CA ARG A 109 -1.35 17.32 0.17
C ARG A 109 -0.33 18.39 -0.19
N PHE A 110 -0.03 19.28 0.74
CA PHE A 110 0.88 20.39 0.53
C PHE A 110 2.23 20.08 1.18
N PRO A 111 3.33 20.09 0.41
CA PRO A 111 4.66 19.80 0.94
C PRO A 111 4.98 20.62 2.18
N GLY A 112 5.49 19.97 3.23
CA GLY A 112 5.99 20.60 4.45
C GLY A 112 4.93 21.03 5.47
N ARG A 113 3.62 20.85 5.20
CA ARG A 113 2.57 21.20 6.18
C ARG A 113 2.32 20.14 7.24
N VAL A 114 2.64 18.88 6.95
CA VAL A 114 2.52 17.75 7.89
C VAL A 114 3.85 17.03 7.93
N ALA A 115 4.32 16.71 9.15
CA ALA A 115 5.54 15.94 9.31
C ALA A 115 5.34 14.51 8.79
N PRO A 116 6.29 13.95 8.01
CA PRO A 116 6.17 12.59 7.52
C PRO A 116 6.27 11.57 8.67
N PHE A 117 5.63 10.42 8.48
CA PHE A 117 5.87 9.23 9.27
C PHE A 117 7.15 8.55 8.76
N VAL A 118 8.29 8.90 9.36
CA VAL A 118 9.61 8.40 8.96
C VAL A 118 9.88 7.06 9.61
N ILE A 119 10.24 6.07 8.78
CA ILE A 119 10.69 4.74 9.18
C ILE A 119 12.16 4.63 8.78
N THR A 120 13.05 4.68 9.78
CA THR A 120 14.49 4.54 9.55
C THR A 120 14.84 3.06 9.57
N LEU A 121 15.35 2.55 8.46
CA LEU A 121 15.80 1.18 8.31
C LEU A 121 17.21 1.03 8.88
N GLU A 122 17.38 0.01 9.73
CA GLU A 122 18.68 -0.40 10.28
C GLU A 122 18.99 -1.81 9.77
N PRO A 123 19.69 -1.96 8.63
CA PRO A 123 20.08 -3.25 8.09
C PRO A 123 20.67 -4.20 9.13
N GLY A 124 20.22 -5.46 9.10
CA GLY A 124 20.61 -6.48 10.08
C GLY A 124 19.95 -6.36 11.46
N ARG A 125 19.29 -5.24 11.78
CA ARG A 125 18.59 -5.03 13.07
C ARG A 125 17.07 -4.96 12.91
N GLY A 126 16.56 -4.19 11.95
CA GLY A 126 15.13 -3.97 11.73
C GLY A 126 14.82 -2.53 11.33
N ALA A 127 13.81 -1.91 11.94
CA ALA A 127 13.43 -0.52 11.68
C ALA A 127 13.10 0.26 12.96
N LEU A 128 13.42 1.54 12.94
CA LEU A 128 13.01 2.53 13.94
C LEU A 128 11.82 3.32 13.40
N LEU A 129 10.73 3.28 14.16
CA LEU A 129 9.53 4.08 13.93
C LEU A 129 9.54 5.26 14.90
N PRO A 130 8.70 6.29 14.71
CA PRO A 130 8.81 7.49 15.54
C PRO A 130 8.55 7.24 17.05
N ASP A 131 7.71 6.26 17.41
CA ASP A 131 7.42 5.90 18.82
C ASP A 131 7.76 4.45 19.18
N ALA A 132 8.37 3.69 18.27
CA ALA A 132 8.56 2.25 18.46
C ALA A 132 9.77 1.71 17.69
N SER A 133 10.18 0.49 18.00
CA SER A 133 11.23 -0.22 17.28
C SER A 133 10.73 -1.58 16.83
N LEU A 134 10.84 -1.86 15.54
CA LEU A 134 10.54 -3.16 14.94
C LEU A 134 11.85 -3.86 14.64
N LEU A 135 12.40 -4.55 15.64
CA LEU A 135 13.63 -5.32 15.49
C LEU A 135 13.30 -6.73 15.00
N PHE A 136 14.21 -7.37 14.27
CA PHE A 136 14.02 -8.78 13.88
C PHE A 136 13.99 -9.74 15.08
N SER A 137 14.36 -9.29 16.28
CA SER A 137 14.21 -10.05 17.53
C SER A 137 12.82 -9.91 18.16
N THR A 138 12.00 -8.96 17.68
CA THR A 138 10.64 -8.71 18.16
C THR A 138 9.77 -9.93 17.90
N GLN A 139 9.06 -10.38 18.94
CA GLN A 139 8.10 -11.48 18.82
C GLN A 139 6.87 -11.05 18.03
N ALA A 140 6.19 -12.00 17.39
CA ALA A 140 5.02 -11.71 16.56
C ALA A 140 3.94 -10.89 17.30
N ALA A 141 3.63 -11.22 18.56
CA ALA A 141 2.63 -10.50 19.35
C ALA A 141 2.97 -9.01 19.50
N ASP A 142 4.22 -8.68 19.80
CA ASP A 142 4.69 -7.30 19.96
C ASP A 142 4.75 -6.55 18.62
N ALA A 143 5.11 -7.26 17.54
CA ALA A 143 5.08 -6.71 16.18
C ALA A 143 3.64 -6.31 15.78
N TRP A 144 2.64 -7.15 16.11
CA TRP A 144 1.23 -6.84 15.84
C TRP A 144 0.68 -5.71 16.71
N ALA A 145 1.07 -5.67 17.99
CA ALA A 145 0.72 -4.56 18.87
C ALA A 145 1.30 -3.24 18.35
N THR A 146 2.55 -3.25 17.88
CA THR A 146 3.20 -2.09 17.26
C THR A 146 2.47 -1.66 15.99
N LEU A 147 2.10 -2.60 15.12
CA LEU A 147 1.38 -2.28 13.88
C LEU A 147 -0.01 -1.70 14.14
N ALA A 148 -0.69 -2.15 15.21
CA ALA A 148 -1.95 -1.56 15.66
C ALA A 148 -1.76 -0.13 16.19
N ALA A 149 -0.72 0.12 16.99
CA ALA A 149 -0.41 1.46 17.47
C ALA A 149 -0.08 2.44 16.32
N VAL A 150 0.56 1.96 15.24
CA VAL A 150 0.76 2.74 14.01
C VAL A 150 -0.58 3.09 13.35
N ALA A 151 -1.52 2.14 13.28
CA ALA A 151 -2.86 2.37 12.74
C ALA A 151 -3.58 3.48 13.51
N ASP A 152 -3.60 3.36 14.84
CA ASP A 152 -4.26 4.31 15.73
C ASP A 152 -3.66 5.71 15.59
N ARG A 153 -2.32 5.81 15.59
CA ARG A 153 -1.62 7.09 15.40
C ARG A 153 -1.91 7.73 14.05
N CYS A 154 -1.98 6.94 12.98
CA CYS A 154 -2.21 7.45 11.63
C CYS A 154 -3.71 7.62 11.32
N GLY A 155 -4.61 7.30 12.25
CA GLY A 155 -6.05 7.36 12.03
C GLY A 155 -6.53 6.41 10.93
N THR A 156 -5.83 5.29 10.72
CA THR A 156 -6.16 4.30 9.68
C THR A 156 -6.82 3.07 10.28
N ARG A 157 -7.31 2.17 9.41
CA ARG A 157 -7.95 0.92 9.84
C ARG A 157 -6.95 0.01 10.54
N PRO A 158 -7.40 -0.85 11.48
CA PRO A 158 -6.54 -1.84 12.13
C PRO A 158 -5.80 -2.74 11.13
N PRO A 159 -4.67 -3.36 11.55
CA PRO A 159 -3.87 -4.20 10.66
C PRO A 159 -4.68 -5.31 10.00
N LYS A 160 -4.58 -5.40 8.67
CA LYS A 160 -5.25 -6.42 7.85
C LYS A 160 -4.32 -7.60 7.65
N ALA A 161 -4.77 -8.79 8.08
CA ALA A 161 -4.06 -10.04 7.82
C ALA A 161 -4.24 -10.47 6.36
N SER A 162 -3.17 -10.98 5.76
CA SER A 162 -3.20 -11.62 4.44
C SER A 162 -2.39 -12.91 4.48
N LEU A 163 -2.83 -13.93 3.76
CA LEU A 163 -2.06 -15.17 3.62
C LEU A 163 -1.02 -14.99 2.51
N LEU A 164 0.26 -14.98 2.88
CA LEU A 164 1.39 -14.97 1.95
C LEU A 164 2.20 -16.25 2.12
N CYS A 165 2.37 -17.00 1.04
CA CYS A 165 3.18 -18.22 1.03
C CYS A 165 4.62 -17.93 1.44
N GLY A 166 5.17 -18.75 2.34
CA GLY A 166 6.55 -18.62 2.81
C GLY A 166 6.70 -17.87 4.14
N TRP A 167 5.61 -17.36 4.71
CA TRP A 167 5.59 -16.70 6.02
C TRP A 167 4.64 -17.41 6.99
N ALA A 168 4.90 -17.29 8.29
CA ALA A 168 4.01 -17.81 9.33
C ALA A 168 2.73 -16.97 9.46
N ASP A 169 2.86 -15.65 9.40
CA ASP A 169 1.76 -14.69 9.33
C ASP A 169 2.24 -13.41 8.61
N HIS A 170 1.30 -12.64 8.08
CA HIS A 170 1.56 -11.38 7.41
C HIS A 170 0.41 -10.41 7.62
N ARG A 171 0.75 -9.18 8.04
CA ARG A 171 -0.24 -8.12 8.25
C ARG A 171 0.27 -6.79 7.72
N SER A 172 -0.67 -5.96 7.30
CA SER A 172 -0.38 -4.62 6.78
C SER A 172 -1.30 -3.57 7.37
N VAL A 173 -0.78 -2.34 7.47
CA VAL A 173 -1.53 -1.15 7.86
C VAL A 173 -1.29 -0.04 6.84
N ARG A 174 -2.29 0.81 6.62
CA ARG A 174 -2.11 2.02 5.82
C ARG A 174 -1.43 3.11 6.64
N VAL A 175 -0.50 3.82 6.02
CA VAL A 175 0.11 5.05 6.53
C VAL A 175 0.02 6.09 5.42
N GLY A 176 -0.90 7.03 5.57
CA GLY A 176 -1.35 7.86 4.46
C GLY A 176 -1.84 7.01 3.30
N ARG A 177 -1.09 7.00 2.19
CA ARG A 177 -1.39 6.20 0.98
C ARG A 177 -0.46 5.03 0.73
N GLY A 178 0.62 4.94 1.49
CA GLY A 178 1.46 3.77 1.44
C GLY A 178 0.94 2.69 2.41
N ALA A 179 1.61 1.55 2.40
CA ALA A 179 1.36 0.50 3.36
C ALA A 179 2.67 0.10 4.05
N LEU A 180 2.60 -0.06 5.37
CA LEU A 180 3.61 -0.76 6.15
C LEU A 180 3.09 -2.17 6.39
N ALA A 181 3.86 -3.16 5.96
CA ALA A 181 3.54 -4.57 6.14
C ALA A 181 4.67 -5.30 6.84
N LEU A 182 4.30 -6.25 7.70
CA LEU A 182 5.24 -7.08 8.45
C LEU A 182 4.91 -8.54 8.16
N SER A 183 5.96 -9.33 7.98
CA SER A 183 5.86 -10.79 7.87
C SER A 183 6.65 -11.44 8.99
N THR A 184 6.11 -12.51 9.57
CA THR A 184 6.74 -13.27 10.65
C THR A 184 7.16 -14.64 10.18
N ASP A 185 8.16 -15.20 10.86
CA ASP A 185 8.61 -16.57 10.65
C ASP A 185 8.91 -17.25 11.99
N ARG A 186 8.85 -18.59 12.02
CA ARG A 186 9.16 -19.38 13.20
C ARG A 186 10.62 -19.82 13.16
N GLY A 187 11.37 -19.37 14.17
CA GLY A 187 12.75 -19.80 14.36
C GLY A 187 12.84 -21.27 14.77
N GLU A 188 14.06 -21.81 14.79
CA GLU A 188 14.34 -23.18 15.25
C GLU A 188 13.95 -23.40 16.72
N ASP A 189 13.91 -22.34 17.52
CA ASP A 189 13.45 -22.35 18.91
C ASP A 189 11.91 -22.39 19.05
N GLY A 190 11.19 -22.45 17.94
CA GLY A 190 9.73 -22.49 17.88
C GLY A 190 9.06 -21.14 18.13
N VAL A 191 9.83 -20.08 18.40
CA VAL A 191 9.28 -18.74 18.66
C VAL A 191 9.12 -17.98 17.36
N GLU A 192 7.91 -17.47 17.14
CA GLU A 192 7.56 -16.68 15.96
C GLU A 192 8.01 -15.23 16.14
N ARG A 193 8.81 -14.72 15.19
CA ARG A 193 9.41 -13.38 15.25
C ARG A 193 9.24 -12.64 13.94
N LEU A 194 9.41 -11.32 14.01
CA LEU A 194 9.50 -10.48 12.82
C LEU A 194 10.63 -10.97 11.91
N ALA A 195 10.31 -11.18 10.64
CA ALA A 195 11.23 -11.69 9.64
C ALA A 195 11.37 -10.76 8.43
N GLU A 196 10.34 -9.98 8.11
CA GLU A 196 10.37 -9.00 7.03
C GLU A 196 9.61 -7.73 7.40
N ILE A 197 10.16 -6.59 7.02
CA ILE A 197 9.52 -5.28 7.04
C ILE A 197 9.39 -4.80 5.60
N CYS A 198 8.18 -4.59 5.14
CA CYS A 198 7.89 -4.14 3.78
C CYS A 198 7.15 -2.81 3.79
N GLY A 199 7.60 -1.90 2.95
CA GLY A 199 7.01 -0.59 2.73
C GLY A 199 6.61 -0.43 1.28
N THR A 200 5.37 -0.05 1.02
CA THR A 200 4.93 0.30 -0.33
C THR A 200 4.48 1.73 -0.41
N ARG A 201 4.77 2.35 -1.55
CA ARG A 201 4.28 3.67 -1.95
C ARG A 201 3.31 3.47 -3.11
N SER A 202 2.08 3.95 -2.92
CA SER A 202 1.12 4.08 -4.01
C SER A 202 1.46 5.30 -4.87
N PRO A 203 1.23 5.25 -6.20
CA PRO A 203 1.39 6.42 -7.06
C PRO A 203 0.45 7.55 -6.64
N GLY A 204 0.88 8.80 -6.86
CA GLY A 204 0.11 10.01 -6.51
C GLY A 204 0.71 10.80 -5.34
N TRP A 205 -0.04 11.80 -4.88
CA TRP A 205 0.35 12.66 -3.75
C TRP A 205 0.38 11.85 -2.46
N SER A 206 1.32 12.15 -1.57
CA SER A 206 1.41 11.53 -0.26
C SER A 206 0.13 11.79 0.55
N GLY A 207 -0.45 10.73 1.11
CA GLY A 207 -1.56 10.87 2.05
C GLY A 207 -1.10 11.47 3.38
N ASN A 208 -2.01 11.57 4.35
CA ASN A 208 -1.69 12.05 5.69
C ASN A 208 -1.53 10.88 6.69
N PRO A 209 -0.38 10.73 7.35
CA PRO A 209 0.91 11.38 7.06
C PRO A 209 1.59 10.76 5.83
N GLU A 210 2.56 11.47 5.26
CA GLU A 210 3.45 10.91 4.24
C GLU A 210 4.35 9.86 4.88
N MET A 211 4.33 8.63 4.38
CA MET A 211 5.23 7.58 4.87
C MET A 211 6.56 7.63 4.11
N ARG A 212 7.68 7.72 4.83
CA ARG A 212 9.02 7.73 4.24
C ARG A 212 9.87 6.61 4.82
N PHE A 213 10.50 5.84 3.94
CA PHE A 213 11.51 4.87 4.33
C PHE A 213 12.89 5.45 4.11
N ARG A 214 13.71 5.46 5.17
CA ARG A 214 15.02 6.11 5.15
C ARG A 214 16.11 5.11 5.48
N LEU A 215 17.22 5.17 4.74
CA LEU A 215 18.47 4.48 5.08
C LEU A 215 19.60 5.50 4.96
N ASP A 216 20.42 5.63 6.01
CA ASP A 216 21.60 6.52 6.03
C ASP A 216 21.30 7.97 5.60
N GLY A 217 20.10 8.47 5.92
CA GLY A 217 19.66 9.81 5.54
C GLY A 217 18.94 9.92 4.19
N VAL A 218 18.95 8.86 3.37
CA VAL A 218 18.35 8.83 2.02
C VAL A 218 16.90 8.36 2.06
N ASP A 219 15.98 9.15 1.51
CA ASP A 219 14.55 8.79 1.38
C ASP A 219 14.34 7.85 0.16
N LEU A 220 14.22 6.55 0.43
CA LEU A 220 14.36 5.47 -0.55
C LEU A 220 13.26 5.42 -1.61
N LEU A 221 12.04 5.86 -1.28
CA LEU A 221 10.87 5.77 -2.16
C LEU A 221 10.45 7.13 -2.73
N ASP A 222 11.11 8.22 -2.32
CA ASP A 222 10.71 9.60 -2.61
C ASP A 222 11.69 10.32 -3.54
N GLU A 223 12.95 9.91 -3.55
CA GLU A 223 13.95 10.37 -4.49
C GLU A 223 13.95 9.56 -5.81
N PRO A 224 14.48 10.11 -6.91
CA PRO A 224 14.65 9.36 -8.16
C PRO A 224 15.48 8.09 -7.94
N ALA A 225 15.07 6.98 -8.55
CA ALA A 225 15.67 5.67 -8.27
C ALA A 225 17.16 5.61 -8.60
N ASP A 226 17.58 6.26 -9.69
CA ASP A 226 19.00 6.28 -10.08
C ASP A 226 19.84 7.11 -9.10
N ASP A 227 19.29 8.21 -8.54
CA ASP A 227 19.95 9.03 -7.52
C ASP A 227 20.09 8.24 -6.20
N VAL A 228 19.03 7.54 -5.77
CA VAL A 228 19.08 6.65 -4.60
C VAL A 228 20.17 5.60 -4.79
N VAL A 229 20.23 4.97 -5.96
CA VAL A 229 21.25 3.96 -6.27
C VAL A 229 22.66 4.56 -6.25
N ALA A 230 22.85 5.76 -6.80
CA ALA A 230 24.13 6.46 -6.79
C ALA A 230 24.58 6.76 -5.35
N LEU A 231 23.72 7.38 -4.55
CA LEU A 231 23.98 7.72 -3.15
C LEU A 231 24.32 6.47 -2.32
N LEU A 232 23.57 5.39 -2.47
CA LEU A 232 23.84 4.15 -1.73
C LEU A 232 25.21 3.55 -2.10
N ARG A 233 25.62 3.63 -3.37
CA ARG A 233 26.97 3.20 -3.78
C ARG A 233 28.06 4.10 -3.20
N GLU A 234 27.84 5.41 -3.18
CA GLU A 234 28.78 6.38 -2.59
C GLU A 234 28.95 6.15 -1.09
N LEU A 235 27.88 5.74 -0.39
CA LEU A 235 27.90 5.33 1.00
C LEU A 235 28.52 3.93 1.23
N GLY A 236 28.96 3.25 0.16
CA GLY A 236 29.69 1.97 0.23
C GLY A 236 28.82 0.72 0.20
N HIS A 237 27.51 0.83 -0.09
CA HIS A 237 26.64 -0.34 -0.18
C HIS A 237 26.92 -1.17 -1.44
N GLY A 238 26.95 -2.50 -1.28
CA GLY A 238 27.03 -3.46 -2.38
C GLY A 238 25.71 -3.55 -3.15
N VAL A 239 25.55 -2.76 -4.22
CA VAL A 239 24.30 -2.67 -4.99
C VAL A 239 24.28 -3.63 -6.18
N VAL A 240 23.32 -4.55 -6.20
CA VAL A 240 23.07 -5.51 -7.28
C VAL A 240 21.70 -5.25 -7.91
N ARG A 241 21.66 -4.99 -9.23
CA ARG A 241 20.40 -4.82 -9.98
C ARG A 241 19.98 -6.14 -10.63
N ARG A 242 18.71 -6.52 -10.47
CA ARG A 242 18.09 -7.69 -11.11
C ARG A 242 16.74 -7.28 -11.69
N GLY A 243 16.72 -7.01 -12.99
CA GLY A 243 15.56 -6.41 -13.65
C GLY A 243 15.18 -5.08 -12.98
N ARG A 244 13.94 -5.00 -12.50
CA ARG A 244 13.40 -3.83 -11.78
C ARG A 244 13.73 -3.77 -10.29
N ALA A 245 14.34 -4.82 -9.74
CA ALA A 245 14.70 -4.87 -8.33
C ALA A 245 16.16 -4.46 -8.15
N VAL A 246 16.42 -3.69 -7.11
CA VAL A 246 17.77 -3.35 -6.65
C VAL A 246 17.95 -3.96 -5.27
N ARG A 247 18.96 -4.79 -5.10
CA ARG A 247 19.26 -5.47 -3.84
C ARG A 247 20.59 -4.97 -3.27
N LEU A 248 20.59 -4.64 -1.99
CA LEU A 248 21.79 -4.44 -1.20
C LEU A 248 22.04 -5.75 -0.45
N ALA A 249 22.88 -6.59 -1.04
CA ALA A 249 22.94 -8.02 -0.68
C ALA A 249 23.32 -8.25 0.79
N ASP A 250 24.31 -7.49 1.28
CA ASP A 250 24.83 -7.59 2.64
C ASP A 250 23.87 -6.99 3.68
N SER A 251 23.01 -6.07 3.24
CA SER A 251 22.07 -5.31 4.07
C SER A 251 20.71 -6.00 4.21
N GLY A 252 20.42 -6.99 3.36
CA GLY A 252 19.10 -7.65 3.31
C GLY A 252 17.98 -6.74 2.78
N LEU A 253 18.34 -5.60 2.18
CA LEU A 253 17.42 -4.61 1.63
C LEU A 253 17.17 -4.88 0.14
N THR A 254 15.91 -4.82 -0.28
CA THR A 254 15.52 -4.84 -1.69
C THR A 254 14.58 -3.68 -1.99
N LEU A 255 14.88 -2.92 -3.04
CA LEU A 255 14.05 -1.85 -3.59
C LEU A 255 13.41 -2.35 -4.89
N TYR A 256 12.15 -2.00 -5.11
CA TYR A 256 11.37 -2.45 -6.27
C TYR A 256 10.90 -1.25 -7.08
N GLY A 257 11.20 -1.26 -8.38
CA GLY A 257 10.60 -0.34 -9.34
C GLY A 257 9.13 -0.68 -9.64
N PRO A 258 8.41 0.20 -10.34
CA PRO A 258 6.99 0.04 -10.63
C PRO A 258 6.67 -1.20 -11.49
N ASP A 259 5.46 -1.72 -11.32
CA ASP A 259 4.88 -2.71 -12.24
C ASP A 259 4.54 -2.03 -13.58
N ARG A 260 5.29 -2.35 -14.65
CA ARG A 260 4.96 -1.97 -16.03
C ARG A 260 4.71 -3.22 -16.89
N PRO A 261 3.45 -3.66 -17.04
CA PRO A 261 3.13 -4.72 -17.98
C PRO A 261 3.16 -4.17 -19.41
N GLY A 262 4.08 -4.68 -20.26
CA GLY A 262 3.95 -4.60 -21.72
C GLY A 262 4.42 -3.31 -22.42
N GLU A 263 5.04 -2.35 -21.74
CA GLU A 263 5.63 -1.18 -22.38
C GLU A 263 7.16 -1.32 -22.49
N PRO A 264 7.78 -1.01 -23.65
CA PRO A 264 9.23 -0.99 -23.77
C PRO A 264 9.81 0.06 -22.82
N GLU A 265 10.92 -0.29 -22.16
CA GLU A 265 11.69 0.57 -21.24
C GLU A 265 12.04 1.91 -21.90
N ARG A 266 11.16 2.91 -21.76
CA ARG A 266 11.56 4.30 -21.94
C ARG A 266 12.02 4.79 -20.57
N PRO A 267 13.30 5.16 -20.39
CA PRO A 267 13.72 5.83 -19.18
C PRO A 267 12.95 7.15 -19.10
N SER A 268 11.96 7.19 -18.21
CA SER A 268 11.36 8.41 -17.74
C SER A 268 12.33 9.01 -16.73
N GLU A 269 12.77 10.25 -16.94
CA GLU A 269 13.79 10.98 -16.17
C GLU A 269 13.48 11.18 -14.66
N ALA A 270 12.54 10.46 -14.06
CA ALA A 270 12.24 10.53 -12.63
C ALA A 270 11.55 9.27 -12.09
N GLU A 271 11.90 8.09 -12.61
CA GLU A 271 11.31 6.84 -12.10
C GLU A 271 11.76 6.59 -10.66
N ARG A 272 10.80 6.45 -9.74
CA ARG A 272 11.04 6.22 -8.31
C ARG A 272 10.76 4.76 -7.96
N PHE A 273 11.38 4.28 -6.89
CA PHE A 273 11.00 2.99 -6.31
C PHE A 273 9.58 3.06 -5.73
N THR A 274 8.82 1.97 -5.88
CA THR A 274 7.45 1.84 -5.37
C THR A 274 7.38 0.98 -4.13
N ALA A 275 8.41 0.19 -3.83
CA ALA A 275 8.45 -0.59 -2.60
C ALA A 275 9.88 -0.82 -2.10
N VAL A 276 9.98 -1.07 -0.81
CA VAL A 276 11.17 -1.50 -0.10
C VAL A 276 10.83 -2.72 0.76
N SER A 277 11.69 -3.71 0.76
CA SER A 277 11.65 -4.83 1.69
C SER A 277 12.99 -4.92 2.42
N LEU A 278 12.94 -5.05 3.74
CA LEU A 278 14.08 -5.34 4.58
C LEU A 278 13.87 -6.69 5.26
N GLN A 279 14.83 -7.58 5.05
CA GLN A 279 14.91 -8.89 5.71
C GLN A 279 16.23 -9.00 6.47
N LEU A 280 16.28 -9.91 7.45
CA LEU A 280 17.55 -10.24 8.08
C LEU A 280 18.49 -10.86 7.04
N PRO A 281 19.71 -10.33 6.84
CA PRO A 281 20.67 -10.91 5.90
C PRO A 281 20.93 -12.39 6.22
N ALA A 282 21.00 -13.25 5.21
CA ALA A 282 21.21 -14.69 5.39
C ALA A 282 22.48 -15.01 6.22
N ALA A 283 23.52 -14.19 6.08
CA ALA A 283 24.76 -14.32 6.86
C ALA A 283 24.60 -14.02 8.36
N LEU A 284 23.59 -13.21 8.73
CA LEU A 284 23.25 -12.91 10.12
C LEU A 284 22.16 -13.83 10.67
N ALA A 285 21.33 -14.42 9.80
CA ALA A 285 20.34 -15.41 10.17
C ALA A 285 20.97 -16.66 10.79
N THR A 286 22.16 -17.06 10.31
CA THR A 286 22.93 -18.20 10.84
C THR A 286 23.57 -17.94 12.21
N LEU A 287 23.78 -16.68 12.60
CA LEU A 287 24.31 -16.33 13.93
C LEU A 287 23.26 -16.40 15.05
N ARG A 288 21.98 -16.59 14.72
CA ARG A 288 20.92 -16.91 15.69
C ARG A 288 20.95 -18.37 16.15
N ILE A 289 21.82 -19.18 15.57
CA ILE A 289 21.98 -20.59 15.90
C ILE A 289 23.00 -20.68 17.05
N PRO A 290 22.61 -21.03 18.29
CA PRO A 290 23.60 -21.40 19.29
C PRO A 290 24.37 -22.64 18.79
N PRO A 291 25.70 -22.73 18.97
CA PRO A 291 26.43 -23.91 18.56
C PRO A 291 25.83 -25.13 19.24
N ARG A 292 25.42 -26.12 18.45
CA ARG A 292 24.98 -27.43 18.95
C ARG A 292 26.11 -27.99 19.81
N THR A 293 25.91 -27.94 21.12
CA THR A 293 26.74 -28.70 22.06
C THR A 293 26.32 -30.15 21.92
N HIS A 294 27.12 -30.91 21.17
CA HIS A 294 27.05 -32.36 21.21
C HIS A 294 27.43 -32.80 22.63
N VAL A 295 26.48 -33.40 23.34
CA VAL A 295 26.72 -34.30 24.48
C VAL A 295 26.26 -35.68 24.05
#